data_AF-A0A951UVR5-F1
#
_entry.id   AF-A0A951UVR5-F1
#
_cell.length_a   1.000
_cell.length_b   1.000
_cell.length_c   1.000
_cell.angle_alpha   90.00
_cell.angle_beta   90.00
_cell.angle_gamma   90.00
#
_symmetry.space_group_name_H-M   'P 1'
#
loop_
_entity.id
_entity.type
_entity.pdbx_description
1 polymer ?
#
loop_
_entity_poly.entity_id
_entity_poly.type
_entity_poly.pdbx_seq_one_letter_code
_entity_poly.pdbx_strand_id
1 'polypeptide(L)'
;MPSTNQIVINTSPLIALVAAVGDLKILESLYTDTTLEEKVLEFIKAVVIDKFANLSREELEVMLNLDSLKKSKVYQEAKEEGFEEGKEEGKEEGSLETKLKTIPKLIKLGLSIEQIAESLELDVETVRNNTQT
;
A
#
# COMPACT_ATOMS: atom_id res chain seq x y z
N MET A 1 -9.66 -10.47 -59.20
CA MET A 1 -8.54 -11.43 -59.08
C MET A 1 -8.02 -11.33 -57.66
N PRO A 2 -7.90 -12.43 -56.90
CA PRO A 2 -7.35 -12.35 -55.54
C PRO A 2 -5.82 -12.17 -55.61
N SER A 3 -5.30 -11.26 -54.79
CA SER A 3 -3.87 -10.93 -54.68
C SER A 3 -3.14 -12.00 -53.87
N THR A 4 -2.15 -12.65 -54.45
CA THR A 4 -1.34 -13.66 -53.76
C THR A 4 -0.32 -12.97 -52.85
N ASN A 5 -0.49 -13.11 -51.53
CA ASN A 5 0.51 -12.70 -50.55
C ASN A 5 1.69 -13.68 -50.64
N GLN A 6 2.88 -13.21 -51.02
CA GLN A 6 4.07 -14.06 -51.06
C GLN A 6 4.67 -14.16 -49.65
N ILE A 7 4.63 -15.36 -49.08
CA ILE A 7 5.35 -15.70 -47.85
C ILE A 7 6.79 -16.08 -48.24
N VAL A 8 7.76 -15.28 -47.82
CA VAL A 8 9.19 -15.59 -48.00
C VAL A 8 9.61 -16.53 -46.86
N ILE A 9 9.75 -17.82 -47.15
CA ILE A 9 10.17 -18.83 -46.17
C ILE A 9 11.71 -18.88 -46.14
N ASN A 10 12.32 -18.52 -45.01
CA ASN A 10 13.75 -18.75 -44.77
C ASN A 10 13.97 -20.26 -44.54
N THR A 11 14.68 -20.92 -45.46
CA THR A 11 14.78 -22.38 -45.54
C THR A 11 15.91 -22.94 -44.66
N SER A 12 15.73 -22.88 -43.34
CA SER A 12 16.41 -23.84 -42.47
C SER A 12 15.78 -25.24 -42.63
N PRO A 13 16.55 -26.35 -42.63
CA PRO A 13 16.02 -27.71 -42.87
C PRO A 13 14.88 -28.11 -41.93
N LEU A 14 14.89 -27.62 -40.69
CA LEU A 14 13.87 -27.90 -39.69
C LEU A 14 12.51 -27.25 -40.04
N ILE A 15 12.53 -26.00 -40.54
CA ILE A 15 11.32 -25.26 -40.94
C ILE A 15 10.69 -25.90 -42.19
N ALA A 16 11.52 -26.34 -43.14
CA ALA A 16 11.05 -27.05 -44.32
C ALA A 16 10.36 -28.38 -43.96
N LEU A 17 10.90 -29.11 -42.97
CA LEU A 17 10.31 -30.36 -42.49
C LEU A 17 8.97 -30.12 -41.79
N VAL A 18 8.87 -29.10 -40.93
CA VAL A 18 7.62 -28.78 -40.21
C VAL A 18 6.56 -28.22 -41.17
N ALA A 19 6.93 -27.38 -42.13
CA ALA A 19 6.03 -26.90 -43.17
C ALA A 19 5.50 -28.02 -44.07
N ALA A 20 6.33 -29.04 -44.37
CA ALA A 20 5.92 -30.21 -45.15
C ALA A 20 4.96 -31.13 -44.38
N VAL A 21 5.01 -31.15 -43.05
CA VAL A 21 4.07 -31.90 -42.19
C VAL A 21 2.71 -31.19 -42.08
N GLY A 22 2.61 -29.91 -42.49
CA GLY A 22 1.35 -29.18 -42.62
C GLY A 22 0.76 -28.67 -41.31
N ASP A 23 1.47 -28.80 -40.19
CA ASP A 23 1.00 -28.33 -38.89
C ASP A 23 1.51 -26.93 -38.59
N LEU A 24 0.69 -25.93 -38.96
CA LEU A 24 0.98 -24.52 -38.78
C LEU A 24 1.13 -24.13 -37.29
N LYS A 25 0.52 -24.89 -36.36
CA LYS A 25 0.62 -24.63 -34.91
C LYS A 25 2.03 -24.89 -34.38
N ILE A 26 2.73 -25.87 -34.96
CA ILE A 26 4.10 -26.18 -34.57
C ILE A 26 5.03 -25.03 -34.99
N LEU A 27 4.83 -24.46 -36.18
CA LEU A 27 5.58 -23.27 -36.61
C LEU A 27 5.33 -22.10 -35.67
N GLU A 28 4.08 -21.83 -35.28
CA GLU A 28 3.74 -20.75 -34.35
C GLU A 28 4.43 -20.93 -32.98
N SER A 29 4.46 -22.16 -32.44
CA SER A 29 5.13 -22.48 -31.17
C SER A 29 6.67 -22.37 -31.21
N LEU A 30 7.28 -22.47 -32.39
CA LEU A 30 8.74 -22.28 -32.57
C LEU A 30 9.13 -20.80 -32.58
N TYR A 31 8.17 -19.89 -32.83
CA TYR A 31 8.36 -18.44 -32.86
C TYR A 31 7.78 -17.72 -31.65
N THR A 32 7.09 -18.40 -30.73
CA THR A 32 6.66 -17.82 -29.45
C THR A 32 7.86 -17.72 -28.50
N ASP A 33 8.80 -16.84 -28.84
CA ASP A 33 9.82 -16.38 -27.92
C ASP A 33 9.17 -15.28 -27.07
N THR A 34 8.93 -15.58 -25.79
CA THR A 34 8.46 -14.60 -24.82
C THR A 34 9.43 -13.43 -24.83
N THR A 35 8.92 -12.21 -24.90
CA THR A 35 9.77 -11.03 -25.08
C THR A 35 10.75 -10.88 -23.93
N LEU A 36 11.89 -10.24 -24.18
CA LEU A 36 12.87 -9.95 -23.12
C LEU A 36 12.20 -9.19 -21.96
N GLU A 37 11.27 -8.29 -22.27
CA GLU A 37 10.51 -7.51 -21.29
C GLU A 37 9.69 -8.40 -20.36
N GLU A 38 8.97 -9.39 -20.89
CA GLU A 38 8.20 -10.34 -20.09
C GLU A 38 9.09 -11.22 -19.22
N LYS A 39 10.23 -11.69 -19.76
CA LYS A 39 11.21 -12.49 -19.00
C LYS A 39 11.88 -11.67 -17.88
N VAL A 40 12.22 -10.42 -18.15
CA VAL A 40 12.78 -9.50 -17.15
C VAL A 40 11.75 -9.17 -16.07
N LEU A 41 10.49 -8.94 -16.46
CA LEU A 41 9.41 -8.67 -15.51
C LEU A 41 9.13 -9.88 -14.59
N GLU A 42 9.06 -11.09 -15.14
CA GLU A 42 8.89 -12.31 -14.35
C GLU A 42 10.07 -12.54 -13.38
N PHE A 43 11.30 -12.28 -13.83
CA PHE A 43 12.48 -12.34 -12.97
C PHE A 43 12.42 -11.31 -11.84
N ILE A 44 12.08 -10.05 -12.15
CA ILE A 44 11.92 -9.00 -11.13
C ILE A 44 10.82 -9.39 -10.15
N LYS A 45 9.67 -9.88 -10.60
CA LYS A 45 8.59 -10.35 -9.71
C LYS A 45 9.06 -11.49 -8.80
N ALA A 46 9.74 -12.50 -9.34
CA ALA A 46 10.24 -13.63 -8.56
C ALA A 46 11.25 -13.18 -7.50
N VAL A 47 12.20 -12.32 -7.87
CA VAL A 47 13.19 -11.76 -6.95
C VAL A 47 12.54 -10.86 -5.90
N VAL A 48 11.57 -10.03 -6.28
CA VAL A 48 10.86 -9.14 -5.35
C VAL A 48 10.05 -9.97 -4.36
N ILE A 49 9.27 -10.96 -4.82
CA ILE A 49 8.46 -11.81 -3.92
C ILE A 49 9.34 -12.64 -2.99
N ASP A 50 10.39 -13.28 -3.51
CA ASP A 50 11.29 -14.15 -2.73
C ASP A 50 12.14 -13.36 -1.73
N LYS A 51 12.74 -12.25 -2.17
CA LYS A 51 13.61 -11.44 -1.31
C LYS A 51 12.79 -10.59 -0.37
N PHE A 52 11.81 -9.80 -0.83
CA PHE A 52 11.08 -8.90 0.08
C PHE A 52 10.30 -9.63 1.18
N ALA A 53 9.87 -10.87 0.94
CA ALA A 53 9.21 -11.67 1.99
C ALA A 53 10.14 -12.07 3.14
N ASN A 54 11.45 -12.14 2.89
CA ASN A 54 12.45 -12.65 3.83
C ASN A 54 13.51 -11.61 4.25
N LEU A 55 13.51 -10.43 3.63
CA LEU A 55 14.44 -9.34 3.97
C LEU A 55 14.03 -8.64 5.27
N SER A 56 15.01 -8.32 6.11
CA SER A 56 14.78 -7.44 7.25
C SER A 56 14.47 -6.01 6.79
N ARG A 57 13.89 -5.20 7.68
CA ARG A 57 13.64 -3.78 7.43
C ARG A 57 14.94 -3.07 7.02
N GLU A 58 16.04 -3.38 7.69
CA GLU A 58 17.36 -2.79 7.45
C GLU A 58 17.89 -3.15 6.05
N GLU A 59 17.73 -4.41 5.61
CA GLU A 59 18.15 -4.84 4.27
C GLU A 59 17.30 -4.18 3.17
N LEU A 60 16.00 -4.00 3.42
CA LEU A 60 15.12 -3.24 2.54
C LEU A 60 15.52 -1.76 2.48
N GLU A 61 15.92 -1.16 3.60
CA GLU A 61 16.42 0.22 3.64
C GLU A 61 17.67 0.41 2.77
N VAL A 62 18.60 -0.54 2.81
CA VAL A 62 19.80 -0.52 1.96
C VAL A 62 19.45 -0.72 0.49
N MET A 63 18.65 -1.73 0.16
CA MET A 63 18.32 -2.08 -1.22
C MET A 63 17.50 -0.98 -1.93
N LEU A 64 16.59 -0.33 -1.21
CA LEU A 64 15.76 0.76 -1.74
C LEU A 64 16.42 2.14 -1.58
N ASN A 65 17.65 2.19 -1.05
CA ASN A 65 18.36 3.42 -0.75
C ASN A 65 17.49 4.43 0.04
N LEU A 66 16.79 3.94 1.07
CA LEU A 66 15.81 4.72 1.82
C LEU A 66 16.43 5.93 2.52
N ASP A 67 17.76 5.98 2.68
CA ASP A 67 18.48 7.16 3.13
C ASP A 67 18.34 8.36 2.18
N SER A 68 18.31 8.14 0.86
CA SER A 68 18.06 9.24 -0.08
C SER A 68 16.59 9.64 -0.08
N LEU A 69 15.68 8.67 0.07
CA LEU A 69 14.25 8.95 0.17
C LEU A 69 13.93 9.76 1.43
N LYS A 70 14.52 9.39 2.57
CA LYS A 70 14.39 10.11 3.85
C LYS A 70 14.89 11.56 3.73
N LYS A 71 15.85 11.86 2.85
CA LYS A 71 16.32 13.23 2.57
C LYS A 71 15.46 13.99 1.55
N SER A 72 14.55 13.30 0.86
CA SER A 72 13.68 13.95 -0.12
C SER A 72 12.75 14.94 0.59
N LYS A 73 12.43 16.03 -0.11
CA LYS A 73 11.53 17.05 0.41
C LYS A 73 10.14 16.47 0.73
N VAL A 74 9.62 15.63 -0.17
CA VAL A 74 8.32 14.97 -0.03
C VAL A 74 8.27 14.11 1.24
N TYR A 75 9.33 13.36 1.56
CA TYR A 75 9.35 12.55 2.78
C TYR A 75 9.35 13.42 4.05
N GLN A 76 10.11 14.53 4.04
CA GLN A 76 10.18 15.42 5.20
C GLN A 76 8.87 16.16 5.42
N GLU A 77 8.25 16.67 4.36
CA GLU A 77 6.93 17.30 4.39
C GLU A 77 5.88 16.32 4.94
N ALA A 78 5.81 15.10 4.40
CA ALA A 78 4.88 14.09 4.89
C ALA A 78 5.12 13.70 6.37
N LYS A 79 6.38 13.68 6.81
CA LYS A 79 6.73 13.41 8.21
C LYS A 79 6.33 14.56 9.13
N GLU A 80 6.49 15.80 8.68
CA GLU A 80 6.11 17.00 9.41
C GLU A 80 4.59 17.11 9.53
N GLU A 81 3.87 16.95 8.42
CA GLU A 81 2.40 16.90 8.38
C GLU A 81 1.86 15.85 9.36
N GLY A 82 2.34 14.61 9.28
CA GLY A 82 1.89 13.54 10.20
C GLY A 82 2.24 13.80 11.67
N PHE A 83 3.31 14.56 11.95
CA PHE A 83 3.64 14.96 13.32
C PHE A 83 2.72 16.08 13.82
N GLU A 84 2.37 17.04 12.97
CA GLU A 84 1.44 18.12 13.30
C GLU A 84 0.03 17.58 13.54
N GLU A 85 -0.48 16.74 12.62
CA GLU A 85 -1.78 16.06 12.75
C GLU A 85 -1.84 15.23 14.04
N GLY A 86 -0.85 14.37 14.28
CA GLY A 86 -0.83 13.54 15.49
C GLY A 86 -0.73 14.34 16.80
N LYS A 87 -0.11 15.52 16.76
CA LYS A 87 -0.06 16.43 17.92
C LYS A 87 -1.39 17.13 18.15
N GLU A 88 -2.12 17.47 17.10
CA GLU A 88 -3.45 18.06 17.19
C GLU A 88 -4.45 17.04 17.71
N GLU A 89 -4.54 15.86 17.08
CA GLU A 89 -5.38 14.75 17.52
C GLU A 89 -5.09 14.36 18.97
N GLY A 90 -3.81 14.19 19.33
CA GLY A 90 -3.43 13.83 20.69
C GLY A 90 -3.81 14.87 21.76
N LYS A 91 -3.87 16.16 21.40
CA LYS A 91 -4.37 17.20 22.31
C LYS A 91 -5.88 17.14 22.48
N GLU A 92 -6.61 16.92 21.40
CA GLU A 92 -8.07 16.80 21.43
C GLU A 92 -8.50 15.57 22.23
N GLU A 93 -7.92 14.41 21.91
CA GLU A 93 -8.16 13.16 22.62
C GLU A 93 -7.79 13.28 24.11
N GLY A 94 -6.62 13.83 24.42
CA GLY A 94 -6.18 14.02 25.81
C GLY A 94 -7.06 14.99 26.61
N SER A 95 -7.56 16.05 25.95
CA SER A 95 -8.52 16.99 26.54
C SER A 95 -9.85 16.30 26.85
N LEU A 96 -10.40 15.56 25.88
CA LEU A 96 -11.63 14.80 26.05
C LEU A 96 -11.48 13.74 27.15
N GLU A 97 -10.43 12.93 27.10
CA GLU A 97 -10.16 11.89 28.11
C GLU A 97 -10.06 12.49 29.51
N THR A 98 -9.42 13.65 29.65
CA THR A 98 -9.32 14.37 30.93
C THR A 98 -10.68 14.86 31.42
N LYS A 99 -11.50 15.44 30.54
CA LYS A 99 -12.88 15.84 30.85
C LYS A 99 -13.69 14.64 31.34
N LEU A 100 -13.63 13.51 30.60
CA LEU A 100 -14.37 12.30 30.95
C LEU A 100 -13.93 11.71 32.30
N LYS A 101 -12.63 11.58 32.56
CA LYS A 101 -12.08 11.10 33.84
C LYS A 101 -12.41 12.02 35.02
N THR A 102 -12.81 13.26 34.76
CA THR A 102 -13.16 14.24 35.81
C THR A 102 -14.63 14.15 36.22
N ILE A 103 -15.51 13.63 35.36
CA ILE A 103 -16.95 13.48 35.63
C ILE A 103 -17.24 12.80 36.97
N PRO A 104 -16.67 11.61 37.31
CA PRO A 104 -16.97 10.95 38.57
C PRO A 104 -16.56 11.77 39.80
N LYS A 105 -15.51 12.60 39.68
CA LYS A 105 -15.05 13.48 40.77
C LYS A 105 -16.03 14.62 41.00
N LEU A 106 -16.57 15.22 39.93
CA LEU A 106 -17.55 16.30 40.02
C LEU A 106 -18.88 15.82 40.59
N ILE A 107 -19.31 14.61 40.25
CA ILE A 107 -20.50 13.98 40.85
C ILE A 107 -20.29 13.78 42.35
N LYS A 108 -19.11 13.30 42.78
CA LYS A 108 -18.76 13.15 44.21
C LYS A 108 -18.76 14.49 44.95
N LEU A 109 -18.54 15.61 44.26
CA LEU A 109 -18.63 16.96 44.80
C LEU A 109 -20.07 17.53 44.79
N GLY A 110 -21.05 16.75 44.30
CA GLY A 110 -22.47 17.10 44.35
C GLY A 110 -22.98 17.93 43.17
N LEU A 111 -22.21 18.04 42.08
CA LEU A 111 -22.68 18.73 40.87
C LEU A 111 -23.71 17.88 40.12
N SER A 112 -24.72 18.53 39.52
CA SER A 112 -25.69 17.85 38.65
C SER A 112 -25.07 17.50 37.29
N ILE A 113 -25.70 16.56 36.57
CA ILE A 113 -25.26 16.15 35.23
C ILE A 113 -25.26 17.35 34.27
N GLU A 114 -26.27 18.21 34.36
CA GLU A 114 -26.44 19.40 33.53
C GLU A 114 -25.33 20.42 33.80
N GLN A 115 -24.98 20.65 35.09
CA GLN A 115 -23.89 21.54 35.47
C GLN A 115 -22.53 21.03 35.01
N ILE A 116 -22.32 19.71 35.07
CA ILE A 116 -21.08 19.07 34.60
C ILE A 116 -20.97 19.16 33.08
N ALA A 117 -22.07 18.89 32.36
CA ALA A 117 -22.14 19.01 30.90
C ALA A 117 -21.79 20.43 30.44
N GLU A 118 -22.40 21.45 31.08
CA GLU A 118 -22.07 22.85 30.83
C GLU A 118 -20.61 23.18 31.14
N SER A 119 -20.12 22.80 32.33
CA SER A 119 -18.76 23.15 32.80
C SER A 119 -17.64 22.48 32.00
N LEU A 120 -17.89 21.28 31.48
CA LEU A 120 -16.93 20.53 30.67
C LEU A 120 -17.16 20.70 29.17
N GLU A 121 -18.17 21.47 28.76
CA GLU A 121 -18.59 21.63 27.35
C GLU A 121 -18.81 20.26 26.68
N LEU A 122 -19.50 19.37 27.40
CA LEU A 122 -19.87 18.04 26.93
C LEU A 122 -21.38 17.97 26.78
N ASP A 123 -21.86 17.07 25.93
CA ASP A 123 -23.28 16.78 25.89
C ASP A 123 -23.73 16.00 27.15
N VAL A 124 -24.99 16.18 27.52
CA VAL A 124 -25.59 15.57 28.72
C VAL A 124 -25.57 14.04 28.65
N GLU A 125 -25.64 13.45 27.45
CA GLU A 125 -25.65 12.01 27.25
C GLU A 125 -24.26 11.40 27.51
N THR A 126 -23.20 12.02 27.00
CA THR A 126 -21.80 11.70 27.27
C THR A 126 -21.52 11.77 28.76
N VAL A 127 -21.98 12.82 29.45
CA VAL A 127 -21.83 12.90 30.91
C VAL A 127 -22.56 11.76 31.60
N ARG A 128 -23.81 11.48 31.21
CA ARG A 128 -24.64 10.40 31.76
C ARG A 128 -23.98 9.02 31.59
N ASN A 129 -23.42 8.75 30.42
CA ASN A 129 -22.77 7.48 30.08
C ASN A 129 -21.45 7.26 30.84
N ASN A 130 -20.81 8.33 31.31
CA ASN A 130 -19.54 8.29 32.03
C ASN A 130 -19.69 8.49 33.56
N THR A 131 -20.88 8.22 34.10
CA THR A 131 -21.17 8.36 35.55
C THR A 131 -20.80 7.15 36.41
N GLN A 132 -20.50 5.98 35.82
CA GLN A 132 -20.41 4.69 36.55
C GLN A 132 -19.12 3.86 36.32
N THR A 133 -18.01 4.48 35.93
CA THR A 133 -16.69 3.80 35.90
C THR A 133 -15.86 4.17 37.13
#